data_AF-A0A0F2NCF5-F1
#
_entry.id   AF-A0A0F2NCF5-F1
#
_cell.length_a   1.000
_cell.length_b   1.000
_cell.length_c   1.000
_cell.angle_alpha   90.00
_cell.angle_beta   90.00
_cell.angle_gamma   90.00
#
_symmetry.space_group_name_H-M   'P 1'
#
loop_
_entity.id
_entity.type
_entity.pdbx_description
1 polymer ?
#
loop_
_entity_poly.entity_id
_entity_poly.type
_entity_poly.pdbx_seq_one_letter_code
_entity_poly.pdbx_strand_id
1 'polypeptide(L)'
;MCSIAFEHAESAKMLIATGNFTSATALVRLQYEALVRAMWLFFSATDQAVSKLMCELTSESASKANNLPMLSEMLTKLEGNAPKEALDMLLEFKEYSWKPLSSFIHGGIHAINRHSKGYPPPLLFQLLKISNGVSTMVGMLLVILAQDFRQQGKIPTIQREFSDCLPEHKIITA
;
A
#
# COMPACT_ATOMS: atom_id res chain seq x y z
N MET A 1 -1.36 -3.94 -10.64
CA MET A 1 -1.18 -3.68 -9.19
C MET A 1 -1.39 -2.21 -8.81
N CYS A 2 -0.76 -1.22 -9.46
CA CYS A 2 -0.98 0.20 -9.11
C CYS A 2 -2.46 0.62 -9.17
N SER A 3 -3.20 0.19 -10.21
CA SER A 3 -4.65 0.42 -10.31
C SER A 3 -5.42 -0.17 -9.13
N ILE A 4 -5.08 -1.38 -8.69
CA ILE A 4 -5.71 -2.05 -7.54
C ILE A 4 -5.41 -1.28 -6.24
N ALA A 5 -4.20 -0.76 -6.09
CA ALA A 5 -3.87 0.09 -4.94
C ALA A 5 -4.74 1.37 -4.93
N PHE A 6 -4.92 2.04 -6.07
CA PHE A 6 -5.83 3.20 -6.12
C PHE A 6 -7.30 2.82 -5.86
N GLU A 7 -7.77 1.71 -6.41
CA GLU A 7 -9.13 1.20 -6.16
C GLU A 7 -9.37 0.92 -4.67
N HIS A 8 -8.40 0.32 -3.97
CA HIS A 8 -8.48 0.13 -2.52
C HIS A 8 -8.52 1.46 -1.76
N ALA A 9 -7.77 2.48 -2.20
CA ALA A 9 -7.78 3.81 -1.60
C ALA A 9 -9.15 4.50 -1.76
N GLU A 10 -9.72 4.45 -2.97
CA GLU A 10 -11.05 4.99 -3.26
C GLU A 10 -12.12 4.27 -2.46
N SER A 11 -12.10 2.94 -2.47
CA SER A 11 -13.03 2.10 -1.72
C SER A 11 -12.96 2.37 -0.22
N ALA A 12 -11.76 2.58 0.34
CA ALA A 12 -11.61 2.96 1.75
C ALA A 12 -12.32 4.29 2.07
N LYS A 13 -12.20 5.30 1.19
CA LYS A 13 -12.88 6.60 1.34
C LYS A 13 -14.41 6.44 1.28
N MET A 14 -14.91 5.67 0.33
CA MET A 14 -16.35 5.38 0.20
C MET A 14 -16.89 4.69 1.44
N LEU A 15 -16.20 3.66 1.94
CA LEU A 15 -16.62 2.93 3.13
C LEU A 15 -16.56 3.79 4.40
N ILE A 16 -15.60 4.69 4.52
CA ILE A 16 -15.59 5.68 5.61
C ILE A 16 -16.82 6.59 5.51
N ALA A 17 -17.13 7.10 4.32
CA ALA A 17 -18.29 7.96 4.12
C ALA A 17 -19.62 7.28 4.46
N THR A 18 -19.72 5.97 4.28
CA THR A 18 -20.93 5.18 4.61
C THR A 18 -20.91 4.52 5.99
N GLY A 19 -19.90 4.80 6.84
CA GLY A 19 -19.81 4.25 8.20
C GLY A 19 -19.25 2.81 8.33
N ASN A 20 -18.75 2.23 7.25
CA ASN A 20 -18.18 0.87 7.20
C ASN A 20 -16.69 0.85 7.59
N PHE A 21 -16.38 1.36 8.79
CA PHE A 21 -15.01 1.67 9.22
C PHE A 21 -14.07 0.46 9.35
N THR A 22 -14.58 -0.69 9.83
CA THR A 22 -13.77 -1.91 9.96
C THR A 22 -13.24 -2.35 8.59
N SER A 23 -14.13 -2.42 7.60
CA SER A 23 -13.78 -2.80 6.23
C SER A 23 -12.90 -1.74 5.55
N ALA A 24 -13.16 -0.45 5.77
CA ALA A 24 -12.29 0.61 5.28
C ALA A 24 -10.85 0.49 5.81
N THR A 25 -10.71 0.18 7.10
CA THR A 25 -9.40 -0.01 7.75
C THR A 25 -8.65 -1.21 7.16
N ALA A 26 -9.35 -2.31 6.91
CA ALA A 26 -8.79 -3.48 6.23
C ALA A 26 -8.27 -3.14 4.82
N LEU A 27 -9.00 -2.33 4.04
CA LEU A 27 -8.59 -1.94 2.69
C LEU A 27 -7.28 -1.15 2.66
N VAL A 28 -6.95 -0.34 3.67
CA VAL A 28 -5.68 0.40 3.70
C VAL A 28 -4.47 -0.54 3.82
N ARG A 29 -4.61 -1.70 4.50
CA ARG A 29 -3.57 -2.74 4.46
C ARG A 29 -3.45 -3.35 3.08
N LEU A 30 -4.58 -3.69 2.46
CA LEU A 30 -4.59 -4.28 1.12
C LEU A 30 -4.01 -3.32 0.07
N GLN A 31 -4.28 -2.02 0.19
CA GLN A 31 -3.67 -0.96 -0.60
C GLN A 31 -2.14 -0.99 -0.51
N TYR A 32 -1.60 -1.05 0.71
CA TYR A 32 -0.16 -1.14 0.94
C TYR A 32 0.43 -2.44 0.37
N GLU A 33 -0.21 -3.59 0.58
CA GLU A 33 0.26 -4.87 0.05
C GLU A 33 0.24 -4.90 -1.49
N ALA A 34 -0.74 -4.23 -2.11
CA ALA A 34 -0.80 -4.04 -3.54
C ALA A 34 0.37 -3.18 -4.06
N LEU A 35 0.74 -2.11 -3.35
CA LEU A 35 1.92 -1.30 -3.67
C LEU A 35 3.22 -2.10 -3.54
N VAL A 36 3.41 -2.84 -2.44
CA VAL A 36 4.62 -3.67 -2.27
C VAL A 36 4.75 -4.69 -3.38
N ARG A 37 3.66 -5.36 -3.75
CA ARG A 37 3.66 -6.29 -4.89
C ARG A 37 3.96 -5.57 -6.21
N ALA A 38 3.45 -4.36 -6.42
CA ALA A 38 3.78 -3.56 -7.60
C ALA A 38 5.27 -3.22 -7.68
N MET A 39 5.87 -2.77 -6.58
CA MET A 39 7.31 -2.46 -6.51
C MET A 39 8.16 -3.71 -6.70
N TRP A 40 7.81 -4.82 -6.03
CA TRP A 40 8.52 -6.09 -6.21
C TRP A 40 8.44 -6.58 -7.65
N LEU A 41 7.26 -6.52 -8.29
CA LEU A 41 7.11 -6.90 -9.69
C LEU A 41 7.99 -6.10 -10.63
N PHE A 42 8.19 -4.81 -10.34
CA PHE A 42 8.97 -3.94 -11.20
C PHE A 42 10.49 -4.03 -10.95
N PHE A 43 10.92 -4.07 -9.69
CA PHE A 43 12.34 -3.96 -9.33
C PHE A 43 13.03 -5.30 -9.09
N SER A 44 12.30 -6.38 -8.77
CA SER A 44 12.94 -7.58 -8.19
C SER A 44 12.34 -8.92 -8.60
N ALA A 45 11.17 -8.94 -9.24
CA ALA A 45 10.56 -10.17 -9.71
C ALA A 45 11.33 -10.73 -10.91
N THR A 46 11.44 -12.06 -10.97
CA THR A 46 11.96 -12.74 -12.15
C THR A 46 10.88 -12.80 -13.23
N ASP A 47 11.28 -12.90 -14.50
CA ASP A 47 10.33 -13.08 -15.61
C ASP A 47 9.41 -14.28 -15.40
N GLN A 48 9.92 -15.36 -14.80
CA GLN A 48 9.12 -16.53 -14.44
C GLN A 48 8.08 -16.22 -13.36
N ALA A 49 8.39 -15.35 -12.40
CA ALA A 49 7.43 -14.95 -11.38
C ALA A 49 6.35 -14.00 -11.95
N VAL A 50 6.74 -13.11 -12.87
CA VAL A 50 5.82 -12.25 -13.62
C VAL A 50 4.90 -13.10 -14.50
N SER A 51 5.43 -14.08 -15.24
CA SER A 51 4.65 -14.93 -16.14
C SER A 51 3.56 -15.74 -15.41
N LYS A 52 3.82 -16.16 -14.15
CA LYS A 52 2.82 -16.83 -13.30
C LYS A 52 1.61 -15.96 -13.00
N LEU A 53 1.76 -14.63 -12.95
CA LEU A 53 0.66 -13.70 -12.69
C LEU A 53 -0.06 -13.25 -13.96
N MET A 54 0.55 -13.46 -15.14
CA MET A 54 0.00 -13.06 -16.43
C MET A 54 -0.67 -14.22 -17.19
N CYS A 55 -0.50 -15.46 -16.72
CA CYS A 55 -1.12 -16.63 -17.33
C CYS A 55 -2.63 -16.69 -17.05
N GLU A 56 -3.36 -17.42 -17.88
CA GLU A 56 -4.79 -17.64 -17.70
C GLU A 56 -5.09 -18.26 -16.33
N LEU A 57 -6.19 -17.80 -15.71
CA LEU A 57 -6.61 -18.30 -14.41
C LEU A 57 -7.26 -19.69 -14.56
N THR A 58 -6.51 -20.71 -14.18
CA THR A 58 -6.95 -22.11 -14.09
C THR A 58 -6.68 -22.63 -12.68
N SER A 59 -7.28 -23.75 -12.30
CA SER A 59 -6.98 -24.36 -10.99
C SER A 59 -5.49 -24.70 -10.84
N GLU A 60 -4.82 -25.07 -11.93
CA GLU A 60 -3.39 -25.39 -11.93
C GLU A 60 -2.54 -24.13 -11.80
N SER A 61 -2.82 -23.08 -12.57
CA SER A 61 -2.04 -21.83 -12.51
C SER A 61 -2.24 -21.10 -11.18
N ALA A 62 -3.45 -21.13 -10.62
CA ALA A 62 -3.73 -20.62 -9.29
C ALA A 62 -2.91 -21.33 -8.21
N SER A 63 -2.82 -22.67 -8.28
CA SER A 63 -1.99 -23.45 -7.36
C SER A 63 -0.50 -23.11 -7.49
N LYS A 64 0.02 -22.99 -8.73
CA LYS A 64 1.41 -22.59 -8.99
C LYS A 64 1.74 -21.17 -8.51
N ALA A 65 0.75 -20.27 -8.48
CA ALA A 65 0.90 -18.91 -7.98
C ALA A 65 1.06 -18.84 -6.45
N ASN A 66 0.72 -19.88 -5.69
CA ASN A 66 0.94 -19.93 -4.24
C ASN A 66 2.42 -19.89 -3.84
N ASN A 67 3.33 -20.16 -4.78
CA ASN A 67 4.78 -20.13 -4.56
C ASN A 67 5.39 -18.72 -4.75
N LEU A 68 4.57 -17.68 -4.92
CA LEU A 68 5.05 -16.30 -4.98
C LEU A 68 5.42 -15.79 -3.58
N PRO A 69 6.41 -14.89 -3.48
CA PRO A 69 6.88 -14.41 -2.18
C PRO A 69 5.78 -13.69 -1.41
N MET A 70 5.74 -13.93 -0.10
CA MET A 70 4.87 -13.19 0.82
C MET A 70 5.41 -11.77 1.03
N LEU A 71 4.61 -10.90 1.65
CA LEU A 71 4.93 -9.49 1.88
C LEU A 71 6.35 -9.25 2.44
N SER A 72 6.71 -9.93 3.54
CA SER A 72 8.02 -9.75 4.16
C SER A 72 9.16 -10.16 3.23
N GLU A 73 8.99 -11.25 2.47
CA GLU A 73 9.99 -11.71 1.52
C GLU A 73 10.12 -10.78 0.32
N MET A 74 9.00 -10.23 -0.18
CA MET A 74 9.01 -9.20 -1.22
C MET A 74 9.83 -7.97 -0.79
N LEU A 75 9.66 -7.51 0.46
CA LEU A 75 10.41 -6.38 0.99
C LEU A 75 11.91 -6.66 1.10
N THR A 76 12.29 -7.85 1.60
CA THR A 76 13.71 -8.25 1.62
C THR A 76 14.30 -8.31 0.21
N LYS A 77 13.53 -8.79 -0.78
CA LYS A 77 13.99 -8.82 -2.18
C LYS A 77 14.13 -7.43 -2.81
N LEU A 78 13.49 -6.40 -2.26
CA LEU A 78 13.64 -5.02 -2.73
C LEU A 78 14.95 -4.37 -2.23
N GLU A 79 15.58 -4.91 -1.19
CA GLU A 79 16.86 -4.42 -0.67
C GLU A 79 17.94 -4.49 -1.77
N GLY A 80 18.54 -3.34 -2.08
CA GLY A 80 19.54 -3.22 -3.14
C GLY A 80 18.99 -3.16 -4.57
N ASN A 81 17.70 -3.45 -4.78
CA ASN A 81 17.07 -3.47 -6.11
C ASN A 81 16.13 -2.27 -6.36
N ALA A 82 15.50 -1.74 -5.31
CA ALA A 82 14.62 -0.57 -5.39
C ALA A 82 15.31 0.70 -4.86
N PRO A 83 14.84 1.91 -5.24
CA PRO A 83 15.31 3.15 -4.65
C PRO A 83 15.19 3.12 -3.11
N LYS A 84 16.29 3.45 -2.43
CA LYS A 84 16.41 3.32 -0.97
C LYS A 84 15.30 4.07 -0.24
N GLU A 85 15.04 5.30 -0.64
CA GLU A 85 14.03 6.16 -0.03
C GLU A 85 12.62 5.57 -0.16
N ALA A 86 12.33 4.92 -1.30
CA ALA A 86 11.05 4.26 -1.51
C ALA A 86 10.91 3.01 -0.64
N LEU A 87 11.98 2.22 -0.50
CA LEU A 87 12.01 1.06 0.38
C LEU A 87 11.89 1.45 1.86
N ASP A 88 12.60 2.49 2.30
CA ASP A 88 12.55 2.98 3.68
C ASP A 88 11.11 3.39 4.07
N MET A 89 10.36 4.03 3.17
CA MET A 89 8.94 4.34 3.37
C MET A 89 8.06 3.09 3.49
N LEU A 90 8.32 2.04 2.71
CA LEU A 90 7.57 0.78 2.84
C LEU A 90 7.86 0.08 4.17
N LEU A 91 9.13 0.07 4.59
CA LEU A 91 9.55 -0.52 5.85
C LEU A 91 8.95 0.25 7.04
N GLU A 92 8.92 1.58 6.97
CA GLU A 92 8.25 2.41 7.98
C GLU A 92 6.75 2.07 8.08
N PHE A 93 6.05 1.94 6.95
CA PHE A 93 4.65 1.53 6.95
C PHE A 93 4.47 0.14 7.59
N LYS A 94 5.35 -0.82 7.24
CA LYS A 94 5.29 -2.17 7.81
C LYS A 94 5.39 -2.14 9.34
N GLU A 95 6.34 -1.37 9.86
CA GLU A 95 6.62 -1.29 11.28
C GLU A 95 5.44 -0.67 12.04
N TYR A 96 4.94 0.48 11.58
CA TYR A 96 3.98 1.26 12.36
C TYR A 96 2.50 0.98 12.02
N SER A 97 2.19 0.55 10.80
CA SER A 97 0.80 0.45 10.32
C SER A 97 0.40 -0.99 9.98
N TRP A 98 1.23 -1.76 9.29
CA TRP A 98 0.83 -3.08 8.78
C TRP A 98 0.44 -4.07 9.89
N LYS A 99 1.20 -4.11 10.99
CA LYS A 99 0.93 -5.04 12.10
C LYS A 99 -0.41 -4.75 12.80
N PRO A 100 -0.72 -3.50 13.24
CA PRO A 100 -2.06 -3.17 13.74
C PRO A 100 -3.18 -3.44 12.72
N LEU A 101 -2.96 -3.10 11.45
CA LEU A 101 -3.98 -3.29 10.41
C LEU A 101 -4.30 -4.77 10.13
N SER A 102 -3.35 -5.68 10.37
CA SER A 102 -3.58 -7.13 10.22
C SER A 102 -4.71 -7.64 11.12
N SER A 103 -4.93 -6.98 12.27
CA SER A 103 -6.07 -7.31 13.14
C SER A 103 -7.42 -7.08 12.46
N PHE A 104 -7.54 -6.15 11.51
CA PHE A 104 -8.79 -5.84 10.80
C PHE A 104 -9.09 -6.81 9.65
N ILE A 105 -8.06 -7.54 9.17
CA ILE A 105 -8.22 -8.60 8.17
C ILE A 105 -8.68 -9.91 8.82
N HIS A 106 -8.10 -10.24 9.98
CA HIS A 106 -8.29 -11.55 10.60
C HIS A 106 -9.27 -11.56 11.79
N GLY A 107 -10.05 -10.50 11.98
CA GLY A 107 -11.00 -10.41 13.10
C GLY A 107 -10.31 -10.38 14.48
N GLY A 108 -9.10 -9.83 14.56
CA GLY A 108 -8.34 -9.73 15.80
C GLY A 108 -8.86 -8.66 16.76
N ILE A 109 -8.17 -8.51 17.90
CA ILE A 109 -8.61 -7.68 19.03
C ILE A 109 -8.88 -6.21 18.68
N HIS A 110 -8.10 -5.58 17.79
CA HIS A 110 -8.33 -4.19 17.41
C HIS A 110 -9.63 -4.04 16.63
N ALA A 111 -9.96 -5.00 15.75
CA ALA A 111 -11.18 -4.99 14.97
C ALA A 111 -12.41 -5.16 15.85
N ILE A 112 -12.39 -6.16 16.75
CA ILE A 112 -13.48 -6.42 17.69
C ILE A 112 -13.70 -5.22 18.61
N ASN A 113 -12.62 -4.69 19.18
CA ASN A 113 -12.69 -3.57 20.11
C ASN A 113 -13.26 -2.31 19.43
N ARG A 114 -12.79 -1.97 18.22
CA ARG A 114 -13.26 -0.79 17.49
C ARG A 114 -14.68 -0.95 16.97
N HIS A 115 -15.04 -2.13 16.50
CA HIS A 115 -16.41 -2.38 16.07
C HIS A 115 -17.41 -2.29 17.22
N SER A 116 -17.03 -2.74 18.42
CA SER A 116 -17.88 -2.65 19.62
C SER A 116 -17.91 -1.26 20.26
N LYS A 117 -16.78 -0.54 20.30
CA LYS A 117 -16.65 0.74 21.02
C LYS A 117 -16.70 1.98 20.12
N GLY A 118 -16.79 1.79 18.81
CA GLY A 118 -16.76 2.85 17.82
C GLY A 118 -15.35 3.27 17.40
N TYR A 119 -15.33 4.09 16.35
CA TYR A 119 -14.13 4.62 15.71
C TYR A 119 -14.02 6.13 15.97
N PRO A 120 -13.05 6.57 16.79
CA PRO A 120 -12.85 8.00 17.01
C PRO A 120 -12.49 8.72 15.70
N PRO A 121 -13.04 9.92 15.42
CA PRO A 121 -12.70 10.67 14.20
C PRO A 121 -11.19 10.87 13.96
N PRO A 122 -10.35 11.14 14.98
CA PRO A 122 -8.89 11.25 14.77
C PRO A 122 -8.25 9.99 14.17
N LEU A 123 -8.76 8.80 14.51
CA LEU A 123 -8.27 7.54 13.95
C LEU A 123 -8.64 7.40 12.47
N LEU A 124 -9.85 7.84 12.09
CA LEU A 124 -10.29 7.84 10.69
C LEU A 124 -9.50 8.86 9.86
N PHE A 125 -9.21 10.05 10.41
CA PHE A 125 -8.35 11.03 9.76
C PHE A 125 -6.93 10.50 9.55
N GLN A 126 -6.35 9.85 10.56
CA GLN A 126 -5.05 9.23 10.44
C GLN A 126 -5.04 8.12 9.38
N LEU A 127 -6.07 7.28 9.34
CA LEU A 127 -6.23 6.23 8.33
C LEU A 127 -6.26 6.81 6.91
N LEU A 128 -7.00 7.90 6.69
CA LEU A 128 -7.05 8.61 5.41
C LEU A 128 -5.69 9.19 5.02
N LYS A 129 -4.99 9.84 5.96
CA LYS A 129 -3.65 10.37 5.72
C LYS A 129 -2.67 9.26 5.30
N ILE A 130 -2.67 8.14 6.02
CA ILE A 130 -1.86 6.97 5.70
C ILE A 130 -2.19 6.45 4.28
N SER A 131 -3.48 6.30 3.94
CA SER A 131 -3.91 5.89 2.60
C SER A 131 -3.48 6.87 1.49
N ASN A 132 -3.50 8.18 1.76
CA ASN A 132 -3.01 9.21 0.83
C ASN A 132 -1.48 9.13 0.66
N GLY A 133 -0.74 8.84 1.74
CA GLY A 133 0.70 8.57 1.67
C GLY A 133 1.02 7.39 0.74
N VAL A 134 0.29 6.27 0.89
CA VAL A 134 0.43 5.12 -0.01
C VAL A 134 0.06 5.49 -1.45
N SER A 135 -1.01 6.26 -1.66
CA SER A 135 -1.43 6.73 -3.00
C SER A 135 -0.34 7.57 -3.67
N THR A 136 0.35 8.38 -2.89
CA THR A 136 1.48 9.19 -3.37
C THR A 136 2.64 8.31 -3.82
N MET A 137 2.99 7.27 -3.05
CA MET A 137 4.02 6.29 -3.42
C MET A 137 3.63 5.51 -4.69
N VAL A 138 2.36 5.12 -4.83
CA VAL A 138 1.84 4.49 -6.07
C VAL A 138 2.00 5.46 -7.25
N GLY A 139 1.71 6.74 -7.05
CA GLY A 139 1.93 7.78 -8.06
C GLY A 139 3.40 7.91 -8.47
N MET A 140 4.34 7.88 -7.51
CA MET A 140 5.77 7.87 -7.80
C MET A 140 6.17 6.66 -8.65
N LEU A 141 5.66 5.47 -8.30
CA LEU A 141 5.91 4.26 -9.09
C LEU A 141 5.32 4.36 -10.49
N LEU A 142 4.13 4.96 -10.67
CA LEU A 142 3.56 5.19 -12.00
C LEU A 142 4.41 6.15 -12.85
N VAL A 143 4.96 7.21 -12.26
CA VAL A 143 5.89 8.12 -12.97
C VAL A 143 7.12 7.35 -13.46
N ILE A 144 7.66 6.45 -12.64
CA ILE A 144 8.78 5.59 -13.01
C ILE A 144 8.36 4.62 -14.13
N LEU A 145 7.23 3.94 -14.00
CA LEU A 145 6.72 3.00 -15.00
C LEU A 145 6.43 3.65 -16.35
N ALA A 146 5.98 4.91 -16.35
CA ALA A 146 5.66 5.64 -17.57
C ALA A 146 6.89 5.94 -18.44
N GLN A 147 8.10 5.98 -17.84
CA GLN A 147 9.35 6.32 -18.53
C GLN A 147 9.25 7.64 -19.34
N ASP A 148 8.41 8.57 -18.88
CA ASP A 148 8.12 9.84 -19.53
C ASP A 148 8.61 11.00 -18.65
N PHE A 149 9.66 11.70 -19.10
CA PHE A 149 10.26 12.81 -18.39
C PHE A 149 9.26 13.95 -18.07
N ARG A 150 8.20 14.11 -18.87
CA ARG A 150 7.16 15.12 -18.65
C ARG A 150 6.33 14.85 -17.39
N GLN A 151 6.41 13.64 -16.84
CA GLN A 151 5.72 13.25 -15.61
C GLN A 151 6.57 13.49 -14.35
N GLN A 152 7.87 13.75 -14.50
CA GLN A 152 8.76 14.05 -13.37
C GLN A 152 8.31 15.33 -12.64
N GLY A 153 8.48 15.36 -11.32
CA GLY A 153 8.11 16.52 -10.49
C GLY A 153 6.60 16.71 -10.22
N LYS A 154 5.72 15.93 -10.87
CA LYS A 154 4.26 16.00 -10.60
C LYS A 154 3.91 15.58 -9.18
N ILE A 155 4.45 14.46 -8.71
CA ILE A 155 4.15 13.95 -7.36
C ILE A 155 4.64 14.89 -6.26
N PRO A 156 5.88 15.43 -6.29
CA PRO A 156 6.29 16.46 -5.33
C PRO A 156 5.43 17.74 -5.32
N THR A 157 4.78 18.06 -6.44
CA THR A 157 3.83 19.19 -6.51
C THR A 157 2.53 18.84 -5.77
N ILE A 158 1.97 17.66 -6.03
CA ILE A 158 0.80 17.14 -5.30
C ILE A 158 1.09 17.04 -3.80
N GLN A 159 2.28 16.55 -3.42
CA GLN A 159 2.67 16.42 -2.01
C GLN A 159 2.68 17.77 -1.27
N ARG A 160 3.15 18.83 -1.92
CA ARG A 160 3.17 20.17 -1.34
C ARG A 160 1.77 20.75 -1.23
N GLU A 161 1.00 20.66 -2.31
CA GLU A 161 -0.37 21.20 -2.39
C GLU A 161 -1.31 20.55 -1.36
N PHE A 162 -1.21 19.23 -1.17
CA PHE A 162 -2.10 18.45 -0.31
C PHE A 162 -1.41 17.97 0.98
N SER A 163 -0.40 18.71 1.45
CA SER A 163 0.41 18.36 2.63
C SER A 163 -0.40 18.21 3.92
N ASP A 164 -1.52 18.92 4.05
CA ASP A 164 -2.44 18.87 5.19
C ASP A 164 -3.16 17.51 5.33
N CYS A 165 -3.36 16.81 4.21
CA CYS A 165 -4.02 15.50 4.14
C CYS A 165 -3.05 14.33 3.95
N LEU A 166 -1.75 14.55 4.06
CA LEU A 166 -0.70 13.54 4.01
C LEU A 166 -0.19 13.17 5.42
N PRO A 167 0.53 12.03 5.57
CA PRO A 167 1.22 11.71 6.82
C PRO A 167 2.26 12.79 7.14
N GLU A 168 2.42 13.10 8.42
CA GLU A 168 3.48 14.01 8.85
C GLU A 168 4.86 13.38 8.58
N HIS A 169 5.73 14.11 7.90
CA HIS A 169 7.12 13.68 7.73
C HIS A 169 7.81 13.73 9.09
N LYS A 170 8.39 12.62 9.54
CA LYS A 170 9.42 12.69 10.58
C LYS A 170 10.59 13.46 9.98
N ILE A 171 10.83 14.67 10.46
CA ILE A 171 12.07 15.38 10.18
C ILE A 171 13.18 14.51 10.79
N ILE A 172 13.92 13.79 9.96
CA ILE A 172 15.18 13.18 10.37
C ILE A 172 16.15 14.36 10.51
N THR A 173 16.25 14.91 11.72
CA THR A 173 17.34 15.81 12.06
C THR A 173 18.62 14.99 11.98
N ALA A 174 19.46 15.33 10.99
CA ALA A 174 20.84 14.86 10.90
C ALA A 174 21.67 15.35 12.09
#